data_AF-A0A4P6TNT4-F1
#
_entry.id   AF-A0A4P6TNT4-F1
#
_cell.length_a   1.000
_cell.length_b   1.000
_cell.length_c   1.000
_cell.angle_alpha   90.00
_cell.angle_beta   90.00
_cell.angle_gamma   90.00
#
_symmetry.space_group_name_H-M   'P 1'
#
loop_
_entity.id
_entity.type
_entity.pdbx_description
1 polymer ?
#
loop_
_entity_poly.entity_id
_entity_poly.type
_entity_poly.pdbx_seq_one_letter_code
_entity_poly.pdbx_strand_id
1 'polypeptide(L)'
;MHMNQNRGMQIIKDRQMSVSKGFRRYGTIAVITTACAAGPAVADNSGMLAAGHYRVEGACSQTFYLGAKARPQCDHYLGISADDPARPIFIFPLTDGGGAWFFVTTGQHAGSSGRTSYTVGKVYDKALNAEFAYPAGECEMTAGPGVRCTVWKDESRSTPARELIFTGTGNWMRTR
;
A
#
# COMPACT_ATOMS: atom_id res chain seq x y z
N MET A 1 -34.72 49.55 -2.04
CA MET A 1 -36.00 48.83 -1.85
C MET A 1 -35.86 47.92 -0.63
N HIS A 2 -36.78 48.12 0.30
CA HIS A 2 -37.23 47.35 1.47
C HIS A 2 -36.49 46.10 1.99
N MET A 3 -36.33 46.15 3.32
CA MET A 3 -36.14 45.10 4.33
C MET A 3 -37.13 43.91 4.23
N ASN A 4 -36.72 42.73 4.69
CA ASN A 4 -37.46 41.82 5.62
C ASN A 4 -36.59 40.59 5.93
N GLN A 5 -36.04 40.32 7.11
CA GLN A 5 -36.63 39.88 8.40
C GLN A 5 -37.70 38.76 8.31
N ASN A 6 -37.32 37.55 8.76
CA ASN A 6 -38.10 36.66 9.64
C ASN A 6 -37.25 35.40 9.97
N ARG A 7 -36.81 35.18 11.22
CA ARG A 7 -37.53 34.61 12.37
C ARG A 7 -37.95 33.15 12.18
N GLY A 8 -37.39 32.26 13.00
CA GLY A 8 -37.74 30.84 13.05
C GLY A 8 -37.07 30.09 14.20
N MET A 9 -37.19 30.63 15.40
CA MET A 9 -36.84 30.01 16.67
C MET A 9 -37.82 28.87 16.98
N GLN A 10 -37.34 27.63 17.19
CA GLN A 10 -38.09 26.63 17.94
C GLN A 10 -37.21 25.98 19.00
N ILE A 11 -37.57 26.32 20.23
CA ILE A 11 -37.12 25.80 21.50
C ILE A 11 -37.84 24.47 21.70
N ILE A 12 -37.12 23.36 21.81
CA ILE A 12 -37.67 22.12 22.36
C ILE A 12 -37.15 22.02 23.79
N LYS A 13 -38.02 22.41 24.72
CA LYS A 13 -37.93 22.12 26.15
C LYS A 13 -38.67 20.81 26.44
N ASP A 14 -38.26 20.21 27.55
CA ASP A 14 -38.98 19.20 28.34
C ASP A 14 -38.90 17.74 27.89
N ARG A 15 -38.05 16.98 28.58
CA ARG A 15 -38.50 16.08 29.66
C ARG A 15 -37.31 15.41 30.32
N GLN A 16 -36.96 15.88 31.52
CA GLN A 16 -36.29 15.03 32.49
C GLN A 16 -37.33 14.09 33.10
N MET A 17 -37.15 12.78 32.89
CA MET A 17 -37.73 11.75 33.74
C MET A 17 -36.59 11.06 34.48
N SER A 18 -36.45 11.46 35.74
CA SER A 18 -35.66 10.75 36.74
C SER A 18 -36.35 9.43 37.06
N VAL A 19 -35.68 8.31 36.79
CA VAL A 19 -36.05 7.00 37.33
C VAL A 19 -34.82 6.44 38.02
N SER A 20 -34.71 6.74 39.32
CA SER A 20 -33.80 6.06 40.22
C SER A 20 -34.38 4.69 40.56
N LYS A 21 -33.79 3.61 40.04
CA LYS A 21 -33.97 2.25 40.58
C LYS A 21 -32.61 1.60 40.76
N GLY A 22 -32.34 1.22 42.00
CA GLY A 22 -31.05 0.73 42.47
C GLY A 22 -30.58 -0.52 41.74
N PHE A 23 -29.34 -0.47 41.27
CA PHE A 23 -28.64 -1.63 40.76
C PHE A 23 -27.69 -2.15 41.85
N ARG A 24 -27.91 -3.40 42.22
CA ARG A 24 -27.15 -4.16 43.21
C ARG A 24 -25.69 -4.22 42.75
N ARG A 25 -24.77 -3.94 43.68
CA ARG A 25 -23.33 -4.18 43.52
C ARG A 25 -23.09 -5.68 43.44
N TYR A 26 -23.03 -6.22 42.23
CA TYR A 26 -22.36 -7.49 41.97
C TYR A 26 -20.91 -7.15 41.64
N GLY A 27 -19.98 -7.77 42.36
CA GLY A 27 -18.55 -7.55 42.20
C GLY A 27 -18.13 -7.76 40.75
N THR A 28 -17.68 -6.69 40.11
CA THR A 28 -16.99 -6.74 38.82
C THR A 28 -15.65 -7.40 39.06
N ILE A 29 -15.55 -8.70 38.78
CA ILE A 29 -14.26 -9.29 38.41
C ILE A 29 -13.93 -8.65 37.06
N ALA A 30 -13.10 -7.61 37.11
CA ALA A 30 -12.49 -7.06 35.91
C ALA A 30 -11.56 -8.15 35.36
N VAL A 31 -12.10 -8.97 34.44
CA VAL A 31 -11.25 -9.74 33.54
C VAL A 31 -10.57 -8.69 32.68
N ILE A 32 -9.33 -8.37 33.05
CA ILE A 32 -8.41 -7.65 32.18
C ILE A 32 -8.18 -8.60 31.01
N THR A 33 -9.03 -8.50 29.99
CA THR A 33 -8.73 -9.07 28.69
C THR A 33 -7.53 -8.28 28.21
N THR A 34 -6.34 -8.86 28.39
CA THR A 34 -5.12 -8.39 27.78
C THR A 34 -5.43 -8.30 26.29
N ALA A 35 -5.65 -7.07 25.80
CA ALA A 35 -5.65 -6.82 24.38
C ALA A 35 -4.26 -7.22 23.93
N CYS A 36 -4.15 -8.42 23.36
CA CYS A 36 -2.94 -8.86 22.70
C CYS A 36 -2.73 -7.82 21.61
N ALA A 37 -1.87 -6.84 21.88
CA ALA A 37 -1.38 -5.94 20.86
C ALA A 37 -0.78 -6.87 19.81
N ALA A 38 -1.51 -7.06 18.71
CA ALA A 38 -1.01 -7.80 17.58
C ALA A 38 0.31 -7.13 17.23
N GLY A 39 1.40 -7.80 17.55
CA GLY A 39 2.74 -7.38 17.19
C GLY A 39 2.76 -7.16 15.67
N PRO A 40 3.73 -6.40 15.15
CA PRO A 40 3.91 -6.30 13.71
C PRO A 40 3.98 -7.73 13.16
N ALA A 41 2.99 -8.10 12.35
CA ALA A 41 2.97 -9.40 11.70
C ALA A 41 4.18 -9.43 10.78
N VAL A 42 5.19 -10.20 11.19
CA VAL A 42 6.38 -10.45 10.38
C VAL A 42 5.89 -11.24 9.17
N ALA A 43 6.19 -10.76 7.96
CA ALA A 43 5.99 -11.57 6.77
C ALA A 43 6.77 -12.87 6.98
N ASP A 44 6.06 -14.00 7.02
CA ASP A 44 6.69 -15.31 7.13
C ASP A 44 7.68 -15.43 5.96
N ASN A 45 8.84 -16.05 6.18
CA ASN A 45 9.97 -16.12 5.24
C ASN A 45 9.63 -16.80 3.89
N SER A 46 8.36 -17.13 3.67
CA SER A 46 7.74 -17.69 2.46
C SER A 46 7.73 -16.77 1.24
N GLY A 47 8.10 -15.49 1.36
CA GLY A 47 8.06 -14.54 0.23
C GLY A 47 6.65 -14.15 -0.22
N MET A 48 5.60 -14.72 0.40
CA MET A 48 4.21 -14.37 0.15
C MET A 48 3.75 -13.23 1.06
N LEU A 49 3.11 -12.24 0.47
CA LEU A 49 2.46 -11.15 1.21
C LEU A 49 1.18 -11.67 1.87
N ALA A 50 0.85 -11.17 3.05
CA ALA A 50 -0.50 -11.30 3.59
C ALA A 50 -1.37 -10.16 3.05
N ALA A 51 -2.69 -10.26 3.21
CA ALA A 51 -3.56 -9.19 2.77
C ALA A 51 -3.32 -7.90 3.58
N GLY A 52 -3.18 -6.77 2.90
CA GLY A 52 -3.04 -5.44 3.53
C GLY A 52 -2.05 -4.51 2.81
N HIS A 53 -1.70 -3.42 3.49
CA HIS A 53 -0.75 -2.44 2.97
C HIS A 53 0.60 -2.56 3.67
N TYR A 54 1.67 -2.35 2.91
CA TYR A 54 3.05 -2.44 3.39
C TYR A 54 3.81 -1.19 3.02
N ARG A 55 4.72 -0.80 3.91
CA ARG A 55 5.70 0.25 3.67
C ARG A 55 7.08 -0.28 4.04
N VAL A 56 8.04 -0.06 3.14
CA VAL A 56 9.44 -0.43 3.35
C VAL A 56 10.30 0.78 3.08
N GLU A 57 11.09 1.19 4.07
CA GLU A 57 12.08 2.25 3.91
C GLU A 57 13.28 1.74 3.11
N GLY A 58 13.90 2.60 2.31
CA GLY A 58 15.00 2.22 1.43
C GLY A 58 15.28 3.27 0.36
N ALA A 59 15.76 2.81 -0.79
CA ALA A 59 15.95 3.66 -1.95
C ALA A 59 15.94 2.84 -3.24
N CYS A 60 15.62 3.50 -4.35
CA CYS A 60 15.92 2.94 -5.66
C CYS A 60 17.44 2.96 -5.89
N SER A 61 18.02 1.79 -6.11
CA SER A 61 19.42 1.65 -6.48
C SER A 61 19.62 1.91 -7.97
N GLN A 62 18.62 1.60 -8.80
CA GLN A 62 18.65 1.80 -10.25
C GLN A 62 17.26 2.10 -10.80
N THR A 63 17.23 2.93 -11.85
CA THR A 63 16.04 3.16 -12.67
C THR A 63 16.46 3.10 -14.14
N PHE A 64 15.69 2.42 -14.98
CA PHE A 64 15.80 2.51 -16.43
C PHE A 64 14.52 3.12 -16.99
N TYR A 65 14.67 3.97 -18.00
CA TYR A 65 13.57 4.56 -18.75
C TYR A 65 13.85 4.44 -20.24
N LEU A 66 12.93 3.79 -20.96
CA LEU A 66 12.99 3.54 -22.40
C LEU A 66 14.30 2.90 -22.89
N GLY A 67 14.89 2.02 -22.08
CA GLY A 67 16.13 1.30 -22.40
C GLY A 67 17.42 2.03 -21.99
N ALA A 68 17.33 3.26 -21.46
CA ALA A 68 18.47 4.00 -20.95
C ALA A 68 18.50 3.99 -19.41
N LYS A 69 19.69 3.83 -18.83
CA LYS A 69 19.90 4.00 -17.40
C LYS A 69 19.59 5.45 -17.02
N ALA A 70 18.64 5.65 -16.12
CA ALA A 70 18.26 6.94 -15.57
C ALA A 70 18.84 7.08 -14.15
N ARG A 71 18.87 8.33 -13.65
CA ARG A 71 19.11 8.55 -12.22
C ARG A 71 17.96 7.91 -11.42
N PRO A 72 18.22 7.33 -10.25
CA PRO A 72 17.16 6.87 -9.37
C PRO A 72 16.19 8.02 -9.05
N GLN A 73 14.90 7.82 -9.30
CA GLN A 73 13.85 8.84 -9.10
C GLN A 73 12.92 8.53 -7.93
N CYS A 74 13.10 7.42 -7.23
CA CYS A 74 12.18 7.01 -6.17
C CYS A 74 12.51 7.68 -4.84
N ASP A 75 11.47 7.99 -4.08
CA ASP A 75 11.54 8.45 -2.71
C ASP A 75 12.12 7.36 -1.77
N HIS A 76 12.28 7.68 -0.50
CA HIS A 76 12.92 6.86 0.52
C HIS A 76 12.11 5.64 0.98
N TYR A 77 11.03 5.30 0.28
CA TYR A 77 10.19 4.15 0.62
C TYR A 77 9.52 3.53 -0.61
N LEU A 78 9.14 2.27 -0.45
CA LEU A 78 8.27 1.51 -1.34
C LEU A 78 6.94 1.27 -0.63
N GLY A 79 5.83 1.48 -1.34
CA GLY A 79 4.50 1.04 -0.91
C GLY A 79 4.09 -0.25 -1.62
N ILE A 80 3.37 -1.13 -0.93
CA ILE A 80 2.69 -2.26 -1.56
C ILE A 80 1.25 -2.31 -1.07
N SER A 81 0.29 -2.37 -2.00
CA SER A 81 -1.11 -2.71 -1.70
C SER A 81 -1.36 -4.14 -2.08
N ALA A 82 -1.58 -5.02 -1.11
CA ALA A 82 -1.84 -6.43 -1.31
C ALA A 82 -3.26 -6.77 -0.82
N ASP A 83 -4.28 -6.06 -1.28
CA ASP A 83 -5.68 -6.38 -0.95
C ASP A 83 -6.04 -7.79 -1.44
N ASP A 84 -5.49 -8.16 -2.59
CA ASP A 84 -5.35 -9.54 -3.07
C ASP A 84 -3.85 -9.90 -3.12
N PRO A 85 -3.35 -10.77 -2.23
CA PRO A 85 -1.95 -11.19 -2.21
C PRO A 85 -1.42 -11.81 -3.50
N ALA A 86 -2.29 -12.38 -4.34
CA ALA A 86 -1.88 -12.91 -5.64
C ALA A 86 -1.73 -11.82 -6.70
N ARG A 87 -2.25 -10.61 -6.45
CA ARG A 87 -2.27 -9.47 -7.36
C ARG A 87 -1.94 -8.14 -6.65
N PRO A 88 -0.78 -8.04 -5.96
CA PRO A 88 -0.40 -6.81 -5.28
C PRO A 88 -0.09 -5.67 -6.27
N ILE A 89 -0.21 -4.44 -5.81
CA ILE A 89 0.22 -3.23 -6.53
C ILE A 89 1.50 -2.74 -5.85
N PHE A 90 2.58 -2.63 -6.62
CA PHE A 90 3.83 -2.05 -6.15
C PHE A 90 3.87 -0.56 -6.49
N ILE A 91 4.08 0.28 -5.48
CA ILE A 91 3.97 1.73 -5.56
C ILE A 91 5.34 2.31 -5.27
N PHE A 92 5.92 2.96 -6.27
CA PHE A 92 7.20 3.65 -6.18
C PHE A 92 6.93 5.16 -6.20
N PRO A 93 6.81 5.83 -5.04
CA PRO A 93 6.74 7.28 -4.97
C PRO A 93 8.01 7.89 -5.57
N LEU A 94 7.87 9.05 -6.21
CA LEU A 94 8.99 9.76 -6.81
C LEU A 94 9.46 10.90 -5.91
N THR A 95 10.74 11.26 -6.04
CA THR A 95 11.39 12.32 -5.23
C THR A 95 10.84 13.73 -5.49
N ASP A 96 10.02 13.92 -6.53
CA ASP A 96 9.35 15.18 -6.81
C ASP A 96 8.17 15.49 -5.85
N GLY A 97 7.85 14.57 -4.94
CA GLY A 97 6.88 14.77 -3.86
C GLY A 97 5.41 14.71 -4.30
N GLY A 98 5.13 14.46 -5.57
CA GLY A 98 3.76 14.38 -6.12
C GLY A 98 3.53 13.18 -7.05
N GLY A 99 4.59 12.69 -7.69
CA GLY A 99 4.58 11.57 -8.62
C GLY A 99 4.70 10.22 -7.94
N ALA A 100 4.20 9.19 -8.62
CA ALA A 100 4.40 7.80 -8.27
C ALA A 100 4.16 6.91 -9.48
N TRP A 101 4.89 5.80 -9.56
CA TRP A 101 4.61 4.73 -10.50
C TRP A 101 3.98 3.55 -9.78
N PHE A 102 2.89 3.05 -10.36
CA PHE A 102 2.13 1.93 -9.84
C PHE A 102 2.28 0.77 -10.82
N PHE A 103 2.94 -0.31 -10.38
CA PHE A 103 3.04 -1.55 -11.13
C PHE A 103 1.89 -2.44 -10.71
N VAL A 104 0.88 -2.56 -11.58
CA VAL A 104 -0.34 -3.31 -11.30
C VAL A 104 -0.16 -4.74 -11.81
N THR A 105 -0.17 -5.69 -10.88
CA THR A 105 0.04 -7.10 -11.22
C THR A 105 -1.26 -7.80 -11.60
N THR A 106 -1.16 -8.82 -12.44
CA THR A 106 -2.29 -9.64 -12.91
C THR A 106 -2.29 -11.04 -12.33
N GLY A 107 -1.18 -11.46 -11.73
CA GLY A 107 -1.06 -12.74 -11.04
C GLY A 107 0.33 -12.96 -10.46
N GLN A 108 0.41 -13.98 -9.61
CA GLN A 108 1.65 -14.44 -8.99
C GLN A 108 2.22 -15.63 -9.76
N HIS A 109 3.54 -15.69 -9.86
CA HIS A 109 4.29 -16.87 -10.26
C HIS A 109 5.12 -17.37 -9.08
N ALA A 110 5.22 -18.69 -8.93
CA ALA A 110 6.10 -19.29 -7.93
C ALA A 110 7.55 -18.92 -8.28
N GLY A 111 8.21 -18.19 -7.38
CA GLY A 111 9.64 -17.92 -7.48
C GLY A 111 10.47 -19.12 -6.97
N SER A 112 11.79 -19.05 -7.14
CA SER A 112 12.71 -19.97 -6.48
C SER A 112 12.77 -19.70 -4.96
N SER A 113 13.41 -20.58 -4.19
CA SER A 113 13.53 -20.45 -2.74
C SER A 113 14.00 -19.04 -2.32
N GLY A 114 13.13 -18.28 -1.65
CA GLY A 114 13.43 -16.92 -1.19
C GLY A 114 13.14 -15.81 -2.21
N ARG A 115 12.43 -16.10 -3.31
CA ARG A 115 11.95 -15.09 -4.26
C ARG A 115 10.48 -15.31 -4.57
N THR A 116 9.78 -14.24 -4.87
CA THR A 116 8.39 -14.32 -5.35
C THR A 116 8.19 -13.32 -6.47
N SER A 117 7.70 -13.80 -7.61
CA SER A 117 7.55 -12.99 -8.82
C SER A 117 6.07 -12.79 -9.15
N TYR A 118 5.73 -11.61 -9.66
CA TYR A 118 4.37 -11.24 -10.03
C TYR A 118 4.38 -10.69 -11.45
N THR A 119 3.45 -11.14 -12.29
CA THR A 119 3.32 -10.59 -13.65
C THR A 119 2.66 -9.23 -13.59
N VAL A 120 3.27 -8.24 -14.24
CA VAL A 120 2.74 -6.87 -14.35
C VAL A 120 1.99 -6.74 -15.67
N GLY A 121 0.70 -6.37 -15.58
CA GLY A 121 -0.13 -6.14 -16.78
C GLY A 121 -0.09 -4.68 -17.25
N LYS A 122 0.08 -3.73 -16.33
CA LYS A 122 0.15 -2.31 -16.66
C LYS A 122 0.94 -1.51 -15.63
N VAL A 123 1.41 -0.34 -16.06
CA VAL A 123 1.98 0.69 -15.20
C VAL A 123 1.11 1.94 -15.26
N TYR A 124 0.71 2.45 -14.10
CA TYR A 124 0.09 3.75 -14.00
C TYR A 124 1.11 4.80 -13.55
N ASP A 125 1.20 5.88 -14.30
CA ASP A 125 2.04 7.04 -13.98
C ASP A 125 1.16 8.16 -13.45
N LYS A 126 1.27 8.45 -12.16
CA LYS A 126 0.47 9.48 -11.50
C LYS A 126 0.84 10.89 -11.94
N ALA A 127 2.09 11.16 -12.31
CA ALA A 127 2.49 12.48 -12.77
C ALA A 127 1.82 12.83 -14.11
N LEU A 128 1.65 11.81 -14.97
CA LEU A 128 0.96 11.94 -16.25
C LEU A 128 -0.54 11.65 -16.17
N ASN A 129 -1.03 11.13 -15.03
CA ASN A 129 -2.38 10.61 -14.87
C ASN A 129 -2.76 9.64 -16.01
N ALA A 130 -1.86 8.73 -16.35
CA ALA A 130 -1.96 7.87 -17.53
C ALA A 130 -1.59 6.41 -17.23
N GLU A 131 -2.27 5.49 -17.91
CA GLU A 131 -1.99 4.06 -17.86
C GLU A 131 -1.26 3.60 -19.13
N PHE A 132 -0.24 2.76 -18.94
CA PHE A 132 0.55 2.18 -20.01
C PHE A 132 0.49 0.66 -19.89
N ALA A 133 -0.09 0.01 -20.89
CA ALA A 133 -0.02 -1.43 -21.06
C ALA A 133 1.34 -1.81 -21.66
N TYR A 134 1.93 -2.89 -21.17
CA TYR A 134 3.17 -3.44 -21.71
C TYR A 134 2.95 -4.91 -22.07
N PRO A 135 3.56 -5.42 -23.17
CA PRO A 135 3.40 -6.81 -23.59
C PRO A 135 3.97 -7.81 -22.56
N ALA A 136 4.97 -7.40 -21.80
CA ALA A 136 5.53 -8.19 -20.71
C ALA A 136 5.93 -7.30 -19.54
N GLY A 137 5.77 -7.82 -18.32
CA GLY A 137 6.15 -7.14 -17.10
C GLY A 137 6.25 -8.08 -15.91
N GLU A 138 7.14 -7.79 -14.98
CA GLU A 138 7.43 -8.61 -13.82
C GLU A 138 7.89 -7.77 -12.64
N CYS A 139 7.38 -8.07 -11.45
CA CYS A 139 7.91 -7.59 -10.18
C CYS A 139 8.41 -8.80 -9.37
N GLU A 140 9.69 -8.82 -9.01
CA GLU A 140 10.31 -9.83 -8.15
C GLU A 140 10.58 -9.24 -6.76
N MET A 141 10.06 -9.90 -5.73
CA MET A 141 10.44 -9.71 -4.34
C MET A 141 11.58 -10.68 -3.98
N THR A 142 12.62 -10.20 -3.33
CA THR A 142 13.78 -11.02 -2.91
C THR A 142 13.75 -11.38 -1.43
N ALA A 143 14.62 -12.28 -0.99
CA ALA A 143 14.80 -12.64 0.42
C ALA A 143 15.41 -11.43 1.16
N GLY A 144 14.53 -10.60 1.71
CA GLY A 144 14.83 -9.29 2.28
C GLY A 144 13.81 -8.24 1.81
N PRO A 145 13.99 -6.96 2.17
CA PRO A 145 13.11 -5.87 1.74
C PRO A 145 13.46 -5.36 0.32
N GLY A 146 13.71 -6.26 -0.63
CA GLY A 146 14.11 -5.90 -2.00
C GLY A 146 13.01 -6.14 -3.02
N VAL A 147 12.82 -5.20 -3.95
CA VAL A 147 11.87 -5.35 -5.07
C VAL A 147 12.50 -4.87 -6.36
N ARG A 148 12.39 -5.69 -7.40
CA ARG A 148 12.71 -5.31 -8.77
C ARG A 148 11.47 -5.39 -9.63
N CYS A 149 11.04 -4.29 -10.21
CA CYS A 149 9.95 -4.25 -11.18
C CYS A 149 10.46 -3.83 -12.55
N THR A 150 10.22 -4.65 -13.56
CA THR A 150 10.61 -4.39 -14.95
C THR A 150 9.42 -4.60 -15.86
N VAL A 151 9.21 -3.67 -16.80
CA VAL A 151 8.28 -3.82 -17.93
C VAL A 151 9.06 -3.66 -19.23
N TRP A 152 8.71 -4.45 -20.23
CA TRP A 152 9.42 -4.53 -21.51
C TRP A 152 8.55 -4.02 -22.66
N LYS A 153 9.19 -3.52 -23.71
CA LYS A 153 8.51 -3.08 -24.93
C LYS A 153 8.13 -4.26 -25.85
N ASP A 154 8.66 -5.43 -25.57
CA ASP A 154 8.53 -6.64 -26.36
C ASP A 154 8.25 -7.87 -25.49
N GLU A 155 7.53 -8.86 -26.04
CA GLU A 155 7.19 -10.10 -25.35
C GLU A 155 8.42 -10.96 -25.02
N SER A 156 9.48 -10.84 -25.83
CA SER A 156 10.75 -11.55 -25.61
C SER A 156 11.57 -11.02 -24.44
N ARG A 157 11.10 -9.97 -23.74
CA ARG A 157 11.76 -9.35 -22.59
C ARG A 157 13.19 -8.87 -22.88
N SER A 158 13.45 -8.45 -24.12
CA SER A 158 14.78 -8.02 -24.58
C SER A 158 15.04 -6.54 -24.33
N THR A 159 14.02 -5.69 -24.43
CA THR A 159 14.13 -4.22 -24.33
C THR A 159 13.31 -3.68 -23.15
N PRO A 160 13.94 -3.35 -22.02
CA PRO A 160 13.25 -2.74 -20.89
C PRO A 160 12.62 -1.41 -21.30
N ALA A 161 11.31 -1.29 -21.15
CA ALA A 161 10.61 -0.01 -21.23
C ALA A 161 10.83 0.80 -19.95
N ARG A 162 10.76 0.12 -18.80
CA ARG A 162 11.03 0.72 -17.49
C ARG A 162 11.51 -0.36 -16.54
N GLU A 163 12.51 -0.04 -15.74
CA GLU A 163 12.97 -0.90 -14.65
C GLU A 163 13.19 -0.07 -13.40
N LEU A 164 12.78 -0.60 -12.25
CA LEU A 164 13.02 -0.04 -10.94
C LEU A 164 13.55 -1.14 -10.04
N ILE A 165 14.71 -0.89 -9.44
CA ILE A 165 15.29 -1.77 -8.42
C ILE A 165 15.32 -1.00 -7.11
N PHE A 166 14.46 -1.41 -6.18
CA PHE A 166 14.40 -0.88 -4.84
C PHE A 166 15.10 -1.81 -3.86
N THR A 167 16.00 -1.22 -3.07
CA THR A 167 16.70 -1.90 -1.99
C THR A 167 16.20 -1.31 -0.67
N GLY A 168 15.43 -2.08 0.07
CA GLY A 168 14.94 -1.69 1.37
C GLY A 168 15.95 -1.90 2.48
N THR A 169 15.64 -1.31 3.63
CA THR A 169 16.32 -1.53 4.90
C THR A 169 15.29 -2.03 5.92
N GLY A 170 15.68 -2.98 6.77
CA GLY A 170 14.79 -3.55 7.78
C GLY A 170 13.85 -4.67 7.27
N ASN A 171 12.66 -4.76 7.85
CA ASN A 171 11.69 -5.82 7.59
C ASN A 171 10.44 -5.28 6.87
N TRP A 172 9.70 -6.16 6.20
CA TRP A 172 8.38 -5.86 5.66
C TRP A 172 7.42 -5.49 6.80
N MET A 173 7.08 -4.20 6.92
CA MET A 173 6.14 -3.72 7.93
C MET A 173 4.75 -3.58 7.31
N ARG A 174 3.79 -4.38 7.79
CA ARG A 174 2.38 -4.15 7.49
C ARG A 174 1.93 -2.87 8.19
N THR A 175 1.43 -1.90 7.44
CA THR A 175 0.84 -0.68 7.98
C THR A 175 -0.59 -0.99 8.43
N ARG A 176 -0.99 -0.48 9.59
CA ARG A 176 -2.35 -0.63 10.14
C ARG A 176 -3.32 0.30 9.43
#